data_AF-A0A3B5LXN2-F1
#
_entry.id   AF-A0A3B5LXN2-F1
#
_cell.length_a   1.000
_cell.length_b   1.000
_cell.length_c   1.000
_cell.angle_alpha   90.00
_cell.angle_beta   90.00
_cell.angle_gamma   90.00
#
_symmetry.space_group_name_H-M   'P 1'
#
loop_
_entity.id
_entity.type
_entity.pdbx_description
1 polymer ?
#
loop_
_entity_poly.entity_id
_entity_poly.type
_entity_poly.pdbx_seq_one_letter_code
_entity_poly.pdbx_strand_id
1 'polypeptide(L)'
;MSLSGFSELFFFFIVYFIADKEISKVRSKFVEKVSKPILKQLLDDLLEDRLLNDGEVESVLEDNTNKADMARCLIDIVRKKGTRGSKMLIDHIKTRDEALHAELFPDSQDQPASPTNKTWSNRLIPVSDSERTEKMNDPDIYKVSDKSLKSRVALLITNRNFTDDNLTRKGAEKDEENMLNLLRSLQYEVVKHNDLTAKDIDKALLEFTRHPKLKETDSVFVVIMSHGKRGLILGVDHKIDKPDEFPIDTIYKYLGPNKCSKLMDKPKVIIIQYLYFLLLHLKTALRS
;
A
#
# COMPACT_ATOMS: atom_id res chain seq x y z
N MET A 1 -6.79 -17.92 14.92
CA MET A 1 -6.97 -16.46 14.74
C MET A 1 -8.02 -16.26 13.67
N SER A 2 -9.09 -15.53 13.96
CA SER A 2 -10.22 -15.34 13.05
C SER A 2 -9.80 -14.52 11.82
N LEU A 3 -10.38 -14.86 10.68
CA LEU A 3 -10.21 -14.18 9.38
C LEU A 3 -10.64 -12.70 9.38
N SER A 4 -11.15 -12.17 10.50
CA SER A 4 -11.47 -10.75 10.68
C SER A 4 -10.23 -9.84 10.71
N GLY A 5 -9.11 -10.32 11.26
CA GLY A 5 -7.90 -9.50 11.42
C GLY A 5 -7.16 -9.19 10.12
N PHE A 6 -7.36 -9.99 9.07
CA PHE A 6 -6.69 -9.81 7.78
C PHE A 6 -7.30 -8.66 6.95
N SER A 7 -8.61 -8.44 7.07
CA SER A 7 -9.32 -7.36 6.37
C SER A 7 -9.05 -5.99 6.97
N GLU A 8 -8.97 -5.88 8.30
CA GLU A 8 -8.60 -4.63 8.97
C GLU A 8 -7.14 -4.25 8.70
N LEU A 9 -6.21 -5.22 8.72
CA LEU A 9 -4.81 -4.95 8.40
C LEU A 9 -4.60 -4.52 6.95
N PHE A 10 -5.33 -5.09 5.99
CA PHE A 10 -5.18 -4.78 4.57
C PHE A 10 -5.66 -3.35 4.25
N PHE A 11 -6.73 -2.91 4.89
CA PHE A 11 -7.22 -1.52 4.78
C PHE A 11 -6.30 -0.54 5.51
N PHE A 12 -5.81 -0.91 6.70
CA PHE A 12 -4.79 -0.12 7.41
C PHE A 12 -3.52 0.07 6.57
N PHE A 13 -3.08 -0.96 5.84
CA PHE A 13 -1.83 -0.91 5.07
C PHE A 13 -1.90 -0.01 3.83
N ILE A 14 -3.05 0.04 3.15
CA ILE A 14 -3.26 0.92 1.98
C ILE A 14 -3.31 2.39 2.42
N VAL A 15 -3.94 2.68 3.56
CA VAL A 15 -3.91 4.03 4.19
C VAL A 15 -2.48 4.40 4.64
N TYR A 16 -1.71 3.42 5.14
CA TYR A 16 -0.34 3.61 5.65
C TYR A 16 0.74 3.80 4.57
N PHE A 17 0.50 3.40 3.32
CA PHE A 17 1.53 3.43 2.27
C PHE A 17 1.70 4.81 1.60
N ILE A 18 0.85 5.80 1.91
CA ILE A 18 0.86 7.11 1.24
C ILE A 18 0.79 8.32 2.20
N ALA A 19 1.30 8.19 3.44
CA ALA A 19 1.24 9.28 4.44
C ALA A 19 1.74 10.65 3.93
N ASP A 20 2.74 10.68 3.04
CA ASP A 20 3.28 11.91 2.45
C ASP A 20 2.32 12.60 1.45
N LYS A 21 1.61 11.82 0.62
CA LYS A 21 0.59 12.41 -0.27
C LYS A 21 -0.66 12.81 0.51
N GLU A 22 -1.01 12.05 1.55
CA GLU A 22 -2.14 12.37 2.43
C GLU A 22 -1.89 13.67 3.22
N ILE A 23 -0.71 13.82 3.84
CA ILE A 23 -0.39 15.06 4.55
C ILE A 23 -0.31 16.27 3.62
N SER A 24 0.11 16.06 2.37
CA SER A 24 0.12 17.10 1.34
C SER A 24 -1.29 17.55 0.93
N LYS A 25 -2.28 16.63 0.89
CA LYS A 25 -3.68 16.95 0.55
C LYS A 25 -4.37 17.71 1.68
N VAL A 26 -4.11 17.33 2.94
CA VAL A 26 -4.80 17.91 4.11
C VAL A 26 -4.11 19.16 4.66
N ARG A 27 -2.96 19.56 4.10
CA ARG A 27 -2.13 20.66 4.58
C ARG A 27 -2.90 21.96 4.84
N SER A 28 -3.74 22.40 3.90
CA SER A 28 -4.51 23.64 4.04
C SER A 28 -5.50 23.56 5.20
N LYS A 29 -6.21 22.42 5.30
CA LYS A 29 -7.19 22.16 6.35
C LYS A 29 -6.54 22.01 7.73
N PHE A 30 -5.37 21.38 7.82
CA PHE A 30 -4.60 21.31 9.06
C PHE A 30 -4.22 22.70 9.57
N VAL A 31 -3.67 23.54 8.70
CA VAL A 31 -3.27 24.92 9.03
C VAL A 31 -4.45 25.75 9.56
N GLU A 32 -5.62 25.57 8.96
CA GLU A 32 -6.85 26.24 9.36
C GLU A 32 -7.33 25.78 10.74
N LYS A 33 -7.39 24.45 10.94
CA LYS A 33 -8.10 23.83 12.07
C LYS A 33 -7.25 23.57 13.31
N VAL A 34 -5.96 23.32 13.17
CA VAL A 34 -5.09 23.01 14.31
C VAL A 34 -5.06 24.19 15.28
N SER A 35 -5.11 23.91 16.58
CA SER A 35 -5.00 24.95 17.61
C SER A 35 -3.53 25.19 18.00
N LYS A 36 -3.20 26.39 18.48
CA LYS A 36 -1.83 26.73 18.90
C LYS A 36 -1.30 25.82 20.04
N PRO A 37 -2.11 25.39 21.03
CA PRO A 37 -1.68 24.41 22.03
C PRO A 37 -1.34 23.04 21.42
N ILE A 38 -2.19 22.52 20.52
CA ILE A 38 -1.94 21.23 19.86
C ILE A 38 -0.67 21.30 19.01
N LEU A 39 -0.42 22.40 18.29
CA LEU A 39 0.84 22.58 17.55
C LEU A 39 2.08 22.47 18.44
N LYS A 40 2.06 23.05 19.63
CA LYS A 40 3.18 22.97 20.57
C LYS A 40 3.38 21.55 21.09
N GLN A 41 2.28 20.88 21.47
CA GLN A 41 2.34 19.49 21.91
C GLN A 41 2.86 18.55 20.82
N LEU A 42 2.46 18.76 19.56
CA LEU A 42 2.98 18.00 18.43
C LEU A 42 4.48 18.25 18.21
N LEU A 43 4.98 19.47 18.45
CA LEU A 43 6.42 19.74 18.38
C LEU A 43 7.19 18.99 19.47
N ASP A 44 6.66 18.99 20.70
CA ASP A 44 7.25 18.29 21.84
C ASP A 44 7.28 16.76 21.58
N ASP A 45 6.16 16.19 21.12
CA ASP A 45 6.05 14.76 20.80
C ASP A 45 7.02 14.33 19.69
N LEU A 46 7.16 15.15 18.66
CA LEU A 46 8.05 14.85 17.54
C LEU A 46 9.52 15.05 17.89
N LEU A 47 9.83 15.90 18.87
CA LEU A 47 11.17 16.03 19.45
C LEU A 47 11.51 14.81 20.32
N GLU A 48 10.58 14.38 21.18
CA GLU A 48 10.74 13.19 22.03
C GLU A 48 10.99 11.93 21.19
N ASP A 49 10.24 11.77 20.11
CA ASP A 49 10.39 10.69 19.15
C ASP A 49 11.63 10.82 18.24
N ARG A 50 12.43 11.88 18.42
CA ARG A 50 13.63 12.21 17.62
C ARG A 50 13.34 12.36 16.13
N LEU A 51 12.10 12.69 15.76
CA LEU A 51 11.77 13.06 14.39
C LEU A 51 12.29 14.46 14.09
N LEU A 52 12.07 15.39 15.02
CA LEU A 52 12.63 16.74 14.99
C LEU A 52 13.85 16.82 15.92
N ASN A 53 14.79 17.70 15.61
CA ASN A 53 15.83 18.12 16.54
C ASN A 53 15.48 19.49 17.17
N ASP A 54 16.20 19.86 18.24
CA ASP A 54 15.95 21.10 18.98
C ASP A 54 15.96 22.34 18.08
N GLY A 55 16.90 22.42 17.12
CA GLY A 55 16.97 23.53 16.17
C GLY A 55 15.82 23.57 15.16
N GLU A 56 15.29 22.41 14.75
CA GLU A 56 14.07 22.34 13.92
C GLU A 56 12.84 22.79 14.71
N VAL A 57 12.72 22.43 15.99
CA VAL A 57 11.62 22.91 16.84
C VAL A 57 11.72 24.41 17.07
N GLU A 58 12.93 24.91 17.37
CA GLU A 58 13.20 26.33 17.57
C GLU A 58 12.89 27.14 16.30
N SER A 59 13.35 26.71 15.12
CA SER A 59 12.99 27.37 13.85
C SER A 59 11.48 27.42 13.60
N VAL A 60 10.71 26.41 14.01
CA VAL A 60 9.24 26.46 13.91
C VAL A 60 8.65 27.47 14.89
N LEU A 61 9.20 27.60 16.09
CA LEU A 61 8.70 28.50 17.14
C LEU A 61 9.12 29.97 16.94
N GLU A 62 10.33 30.21 16.44
CA GLU A 62 10.94 31.54 16.32
C GLU A 62 10.65 32.21 14.98
N ASP A 63 10.68 31.47 13.86
CA ASP A 63 10.51 32.06 12.53
C ASP A 63 9.03 32.34 12.16
N ASN A 64 8.08 31.95 13.01
CA ASN A 64 6.64 31.98 12.69
C ASN A 64 5.83 32.78 13.70
N THR A 65 5.46 34.02 13.34
CA THR A 65 4.73 34.95 14.22
C THR A 65 3.27 34.55 14.49
N ASN A 66 2.65 33.74 13.62
CA ASN A 66 1.26 33.33 13.75
C ASN A 66 1.08 31.80 13.64
N LYS A 67 -0.06 31.32 14.14
CA LYS A 67 -0.45 29.90 14.17
C LYS A 67 -0.36 29.22 12.80
N ALA A 68 -0.75 29.92 11.74
CA ALA A 68 -0.83 29.34 10.41
C ALA A 68 0.57 29.08 9.84
N ASP A 69 1.52 29.98 10.07
CA ASP A 69 2.90 29.82 9.61
C ASP A 69 3.61 28.73 10.41
N MET A 70 3.37 28.64 11.72
CA MET A 70 3.86 27.52 12.55
C MET A 70 3.37 26.17 12.01
N ALA A 71 2.07 26.06 11.70
CA ALA A 71 1.48 24.83 11.16
C ALA A 71 2.04 24.47 9.77
N ARG A 72 2.29 25.47 8.91
CA ARG A 72 2.91 25.27 7.59
C ARG A 72 4.33 24.76 7.73
N CYS A 73 5.12 25.37 8.61
CA CYS A 73 6.52 25.03 8.80
C CYS A 73 6.66 23.61 9.37
N LEU A 74 5.84 23.25 10.37
CA LEU A 74 5.78 21.90 10.93
C LEU A 74 5.48 20.84 9.85
N ILE A 75 4.39 21.01 9.09
CA ILE A 75 4.05 20.07 8.01
C ILE A 75 5.16 19.98 6.98
N ASP A 76 5.81 21.09 6.62
CA ASP A 76 6.87 21.08 5.61
C ASP A 76 8.13 20.33 6.06
N ILE A 77 8.56 20.54 7.30
CA ILE A 77 9.71 19.82 7.86
C ILE A 77 9.41 18.33 7.92
N VAL A 78 8.23 17.96 8.42
CA VAL A 78 7.81 16.56 8.52
C VAL A 78 7.68 15.90 7.14
N ARG A 79 7.15 16.63 6.14
CA ARG A 79 7.05 16.18 4.75
C ARG A 79 8.44 15.95 4.14
N LYS A 80 9.39 16.85 4.39
CA LYS A 80 10.79 16.70 3.93
C LYS A 80 11.50 15.48 4.54
N LYS A 81 11.07 15.03 5.72
CA LYS A 81 11.54 13.77 6.36
C LYS A 81 10.89 12.51 5.78
N GLY A 82 9.95 12.66 4.85
CA GLY A 82 9.33 11.60 4.07
C GLY A 82 8.20 10.86 4.78
N THR A 83 7.82 9.71 4.23
CA THR A 83 6.62 8.96 4.63
C THR A 83 6.60 8.56 6.11
N ARG A 84 7.76 8.24 6.70
CA ARG A 84 7.86 7.90 8.13
C ARG A 84 7.55 9.11 9.01
N GLY A 85 8.09 10.28 8.68
CA GLY A 85 7.80 11.50 9.42
C GLY A 85 6.33 11.87 9.31
N SER A 86 5.80 11.85 8.08
CA SER A 86 4.39 12.14 7.81
C SER A 86 3.46 11.21 8.59
N LYS A 87 3.79 9.92 8.65
CA LYS A 87 3.05 8.93 9.45
C LYS A 87 3.08 9.27 10.94
N MET A 88 4.25 9.54 11.50
CA MET A 88 4.38 9.84 12.93
C MET A 88 3.57 11.07 13.32
N LEU A 89 3.56 12.11 12.49
CA LEU A 89 2.71 13.28 12.71
C LEU A 89 1.21 12.92 12.67
N ILE A 90 0.76 12.05 11.77
CA ILE A 90 -0.65 11.58 11.73
C ILE A 90 -1.00 10.80 13.01
N ASP A 91 -0.13 9.88 13.45
CA ASP A 91 -0.34 9.09 14.66
C ASP A 91 -0.42 10.00 15.91
N HIS A 92 0.42 11.05 15.98
CA HIS A 92 0.38 12.04 17.06
C HIS A 92 -0.85 12.96 16.99
N ILE A 93 -1.27 13.38 15.79
CA ILE A 93 -2.53 14.12 15.63
C ILE A 93 -3.71 13.29 16.15
N LYS A 94 -3.76 11.99 15.83
CA LYS A 94 -4.80 11.08 16.34
C LYS A 94 -4.78 10.97 17.85
N THR A 95 -3.58 10.89 18.44
CA THR A 95 -3.38 10.71 19.88
C THR A 95 -3.73 11.98 20.67
N ARG A 96 -3.40 13.15 20.13
CA ARG A 96 -3.59 14.44 20.79
C ARG A 96 -4.97 15.06 20.55
N ASP A 97 -5.54 14.86 19.36
CA ASP A 97 -6.82 15.44 18.97
C ASP A 97 -7.53 14.53 17.96
N GLU A 98 -8.30 13.58 18.49
CA GLU A 98 -9.07 12.62 17.68
C GLU A 98 -10.11 13.31 16.80
N ALA A 99 -10.69 14.44 17.24
CA ALA A 99 -11.65 15.21 16.46
C ALA A 99 -10.98 15.91 15.27
N LEU A 100 -9.82 16.52 15.47
CA LEU A 100 -9.01 17.08 14.39
C LEU A 100 -8.56 15.99 13.41
N HIS A 101 -8.15 14.82 13.93
CA HIS A 101 -7.81 13.68 13.08
C HIS A 101 -9.00 13.25 12.21
N ALA A 102 -10.20 13.13 12.79
CA ALA A 102 -11.42 12.75 12.07
C ALA A 102 -11.77 13.78 10.97
N GLU A 103 -11.61 15.07 11.25
CA GLU A 103 -11.84 16.10 10.24
C GLU A 103 -10.82 16.08 9.11
N LEU A 104 -9.55 15.80 9.41
CA LEU A 104 -8.48 15.79 8.42
C LEU A 104 -8.46 14.52 7.59
N PHE A 105 -8.80 13.38 8.19
CA PHE A 105 -8.72 12.05 7.59
C PHE A 105 -10.08 11.31 7.70
N PRO A 106 -11.13 11.80 7.03
CA PRO A 106 -12.46 11.20 7.09
C PRO A 106 -12.51 9.78 6.53
N ASP A 107 -11.66 9.46 5.55
CA ASP A 107 -11.54 8.12 4.96
C ASP A 107 -10.85 7.10 5.89
N SER A 108 -10.32 7.55 7.04
CA SER A 108 -9.66 6.71 8.05
C SER A 108 -10.58 6.31 9.21
N GLN A 109 -11.85 6.74 9.17
CA GLN A 109 -12.88 6.43 10.17
C GLN A 109 -13.65 5.16 9.79
N ASP A 110 -13.01 4.00 9.95
CA ASP A 110 -13.75 2.80 10.36
C ASP A 110 -13.38 2.54 11.82
N GLN A 111 -14.25 2.97 12.74
CA GLN A 111 -14.28 2.38 14.08
C GLN A 111 -14.80 0.94 13.97
N PRO A 112 -14.34 0.01 14.82
CA PRO A 112 -14.79 -1.36 14.80
C PRO A 112 -16.27 -1.40 15.18
N ALA A 113 -17.14 -1.51 14.18
CA ALA A 113 -18.50 -1.92 14.39
C ALA A 113 -18.49 -3.26 15.15
N SER A 114 -19.38 -3.40 16.13
CA SER A 114 -19.64 -4.67 16.83
C SER A 114 -19.68 -5.84 15.84
N PRO A 115 -19.34 -7.08 16.23
CA PRO A 115 -19.23 -8.20 15.32
C PRO A 115 -20.62 -8.61 14.78
N THR A 116 -21.14 -7.85 13.82
CA THR A 116 -22.03 -8.41 12.82
C THR A 116 -21.19 -9.41 12.05
N ASN A 117 -21.60 -10.67 12.10
CA ASN A 117 -21.13 -11.74 11.22
C ASN A 117 -21.27 -11.28 9.76
N LYS A 118 -20.29 -10.53 9.25
CA LYS A 118 -20.11 -10.31 7.83
C LYS A 118 -19.60 -11.63 7.28
N THR A 119 -20.52 -12.51 6.91
CA THR A 119 -20.23 -13.65 6.07
C THR A 119 -19.66 -13.09 4.77
N TRP A 120 -18.34 -13.19 4.61
CA TRP A 120 -17.66 -12.74 3.40
C TRP A 120 -18.24 -13.47 2.20
N SER A 121 -18.90 -12.72 1.34
CA SER A 121 -19.46 -13.26 0.11
C SER A 121 -18.34 -13.37 -0.92
N ASN A 122 -18.10 -14.59 -1.40
CA ASN A 122 -17.21 -14.81 -2.56
C ASN A 122 -17.87 -14.38 -3.88
N ARG A 123 -19.08 -13.82 -3.85
CA ARG A 123 -19.76 -13.30 -5.04
C ARG A 123 -19.43 -11.84 -5.22
N LEU A 124 -18.90 -11.51 -6.40
CA LEU A 124 -18.85 -10.13 -6.87
C LEU A 124 -20.25 -9.52 -6.81
N ILE A 125 -20.34 -8.28 -6.35
CA ILE A 125 -21.55 -7.48 -6.47
C ILE A 125 -21.59 -7.01 -7.93
N PRO A 126 -22.53 -7.50 -8.76
CA PRO A 126 -22.64 -7.01 -10.11
C PRO A 126 -23.07 -5.54 -10.07
N VAL A 127 -22.35 -4.70 -10.81
CA VAL A 127 -22.78 -3.31 -11.08
C VAL A 127 -24.03 -3.38 -11.96
N SER A 128 -25.01 -2.53 -11.70
CA SER A 128 -26.22 -2.47 -12.54
C SER A 128 -25.86 -2.03 -13.97
N ASP A 129 -26.63 -2.47 -14.96
CA ASP A 129 -26.37 -2.09 -16.36
C ASP A 129 -26.44 -0.56 -16.55
N SER A 130 -27.33 0.13 -15.83
CA SER A 130 -27.43 1.59 -15.82
C SER A 130 -26.16 2.27 -15.30
N GLU A 131 -25.65 1.85 -14.14
CA GLU A 131 -24.42 2.41 -13.58
C GLU A 131 -23.19 2.13 -14.46
N ARG A 132 -23.19 0.96 -15.11
CA ARG A 132 -22.13 0.58 -16.05
C ARG A 132 -22.16 1.45 -17.30
N THR A 133 -23.33 1.68 -17.89
CA THR A 133 -23.50 2.53 -19.08
C THR A 133 -23.13 3.98 -18.78
N GLU A 134 -23.56 4.53 -17.64
CA GLU A 134 -23.18 5.88 -17.22
C GLU A 134 -21.66 6.03 -17.11
N LYS A 135 -20.98 5.11 -16.42
CA LYS A 135 -19.51 5.14 -16.28
C LYS A 135 -18.77 4.90 -17.59
N MET A 136 -19.32 4.11 -18.51
CA MET A 136 -18.69 3.88 -19.82
C MET A 136 -18.75 5.09 -20.76
N ASN A 137 -19.67 6.03 -20.51
CA ASN A 137 -19.83 7.26 -21.29
C ASN A 137 -18.99 8.42 -20.75
N ASP A 138 -18.39 8.27 -19.56
CA ASP A 138 -17.52 9.27 -18.96
C ASP A 138 -16.18 9.36 -19.73
N PRO A 139 -15.80 10.54 -20.25
CA PRO A 139 -14.55 10.70 -20.98
C PRO A 139 -13.29 10.50 -20.13
N ASP A 140 -13.38 10.64 -18.80
CA ASP A 140 -12.28 10.48 -17.85
C ASP A 140 -12.08 9.02 -17.41
N ILE A 141 -12.95 8.10 -17.86
CA ILE A 141 -12.86 6.67 -17.54
C ILE A 141 -12.18 5.89 -18.68
N TYR A 142 -11.27 4.97 -18.29
CA TYR A 142 -10.60 4.09 -19.25
C TYR A 142 -11.60 3.24 -20.04
N LYS A 143 -11.53 3.36 -21.37
CA LYS A 143 -12.43 2.66 -22.28
C LYS A 143 -12.14 1.16 -22.31
N VAL A 144 -13.20 0.36 -22.24
CA VAL A 144 -13.16 -1.10 -22.30
C VAL A 144 -13.96 -1.55 -23.53
N SER A 145 -13.35 -2.39 -24.37
CA SER A 145 -13.99 -3.04 -25.50
C SER A 145 -14.12 -4.55 -25.24
N ASP A 146 -15.04 -5.23 -25.92
CA ASP A 146 -15.16 -6.70 -25.80
C ASP A 146 -13.85 -7.42 -26.17
N LYS A 147 -13.11 -6.85 -27.13
CA LYS A 147 -11.81 -7.35 -27.56
C LYS A 147 -10.77 -7.20 -26.46
N SER A 148 -10.69 -6.03 -25.82
CA SER A 148 -9.72 -5.77 -24.76
C SER A 148 -10.04 -6.56 -23.49
N LEU A 149 -11.32 -6.75 -23.20
CA LEU A 149 -11.83 -7.53 -22.09
C LEU A 149 -11.40 -9.01 -22.19
N LYS A 150 -11.52 -9.63 -23.37
CA LYS A 150 -11.06 -11.02 -23.64
C LYS A 150 -9.54 -11.18 -23.61
N SER A 151 -8.82 -10.07 -23.76
CA SER A 151 -7.35 -10.00 -23.77
C SER A 151 -6.76 -9.61 -22.42
N ARG A 152 -7.58 -9.51 -21.36
CA ARG A 152 -7.10 -9.26 -20.00
C ARG A 152 -6.20 -10.38 -19.51
N VAL A 153 -5.06 -10.00 -18.98
CA VAL A 153 -4.10 -10.91 -18.36
C VAL A 153 -3.56 -10.31 -17.06
N ALA A 154 -3.42 -11.14 -16.05
CA ALA A 154 -2.89 -10.80 -14.74
C ALA A 154 -1.72 -11.72 -14.38
N LEU A 155 -0.76 -11.19 -13.63
CA LEU A 155 0.33 -11.95 -13.01
C LEU A 155 0.01 -12.15 -11.53
N LEU A 156 0.07 -13.39 -11.05
CA LEU A 156 -0.11 -13.75 -9.64
C LEU A 156 1.10 -14.56 -9.18
N ILE A 157 1.88 -14.01 -8.27
CA ILE A 157 3.04 -14.68 -7.66
C ILE A 157 2.77 -14.86 -6.17
N THR A 158 2.80 -16.11 -5.69
CA THR A 158 2.63 -16.43 -4.27
C THR A 158 3.84 -17.19 -3.75
N ASN A 159 4.65 -16.54 -2.91
CA ASN A 159 5.70 -17.22 -2.16
C ASN A 159 5.13 -17.63 -0.81
N ARG A 160 5.01 -18.94 -0.59
CA ARG A 160 4.42 -19.55 0.60
C ARG A 160 5.45 -20.39 1.35
N ASN A 161 6.16 -21.25 0.62
CA ASN A 161 7.13 -22.19 1.19
C ASN A 161 8.53 -21.61 1.00
N PHE A 162 9.17 -21.25 2.10
CA PHE A 162 10.53 -20.69 2.09
C PHE A 162 11.51 -21.78 2.52
N THR A 163 12.76 -21.66 2.08
CA THR A 163 13.83 -22.58 2.49
C THR A 163 14.14 -22.47 3.99
N ASP A 164 13.89 -21.31 4.60
CA ASP A 164 13.78 -21.17 6.05
C ASP A 164 12.34 -21.46 6.48
N ASP A 165 12.13 -22.61 7.15
CA ASP A 165 10.82 -23.04 7.62
C ASP A 165 10.13 -22.02 8.55
N ASN A 166 10.91 -21.18 9.24
CA ASN A 166 10.36 -20.12 10.09
C ASN A 166 9.62 -19.04 9.28
N LEU A 167 9.89 -18.96 7.99
CA LEU A 167 9.29 -18.02 7.05
C LEU A 167 8.14 -18.63 6.27
N THR A 168 7.83 -19.91 6.45
CA THR A 168 6.69 -20.52 5.76
C THR A 168 5.36 -19.88 6.16
N ARG A 169 4.61 -19.39 5.16
CA ARG A 169 3.35 -18.63 5.32
C ARG A 169 2.15 -19.56 5.36
N LYS A 170 1.90 -20.18 6.53
CA LYS A 170 0.72 -21.03 6.74
C LYS A 170 -0.58 -20.22 6.52
N GLY A 171 -1.46 -20.68 5.64
CA GLY A 171 -2.74 -20.03 5.33
C GLY A 171 -2.74 -19.19 4.05
N ALA A 172 -1.58 -18.95 3.43
CA ALA A 172 -1.46 -18.22 2.17
C ALA A 172 -2.18 -18.92 1.00
N GLU A 173 -2.51 -20.21 1.11
CA GLU A 173 -3.30 -20.96 0.13
C GLU A 173 -4.69 -20.37 -0.06
N LYS A 174 -5.30 -19.91 1.04
CA LYS A 174 -6.65 -19.35 0.96
C LYS A 174 -6.63 -17.95 0.34
N ASP A 175 -5.63 -17.15 0.68
CA ASP A 175 -5.41 -15.85 0.05
C ASP A 175 -5.17 -15.99 -1.45
N GLU A 176 -4.34 -16.97 -1.85
CA GLU A 176 -4.11 -17.29 -3.25
C GLU A 176 -5.39 -17.71 -3.98
N GLU A 177 -6.16 -18.63 -3.41
CA GLU A 177 -7.41 -19.11 -3.99
C GLU A 177 -8.40 -17.95 -4.18
N ASN A 178 -8.54 -17.09 -3.17
CA ASN A 178 -9.42 -15.92 -3.21
C ASN A 178 -8.98 -14.94 -4.30
N MET A 179 -7.67 -14.64 -4.40
CA MET A 179 -7.15 -13.74 -5.43
C MET A 179 -7.29 -14.32 -6.84
N LEU A 180 -7.05 -15.62 -7.00
CA LEU A 180 -7.24 -16.30 -8.27
C LEU A 180 -8.71 -16.24 -8.72
N ASN A 181 -9.64 -16.50 -7.80
CA ASN A 181 -11.07 -16.43 -8.06
C ASN A 181 -11.50 -15.01 -8.42
N LEU A 182 -11.06 -14.00 -7.65
CA LEU A 182 -11.34 -12.60 -7.92
C LEU A 182 -10.89 -12.18 -9.33
N LEU A 183 -9.63 -12.44 -9.68
CA LEU A 183 -9.08 -12.06 -10.98
C LEU A 183 -9.81 -12.74 -12.14
N ARG A 184 -10.17 -14.02 -11.98
CA ARG A 184 -10.95 -14.76 -12.98
C ARG A 184 -12.38 -14.22 -13.10
N SER A 185 -13.03 -13.88 -12.00
CA SER A 185 -14.36 -13.27 -12.01
C SER A 185 -14.35 -11.88 -12.67
N LEU A 186 -13.21 -11.17 -12.63
CA LEU A 186 -12.96 -9.93 -13.38
C LEU A 186 -12.51 -10.17 -14.84
N GLN A 187 -12.57 -11.42 -15.32
CA GLN A 187 -12.25 -11.88 -16.67
C GLN A 187 -10.77 -11.78 -17.07
N TYR A 188 -9.85 -11.80 -16.12
CA TYR A 188 -8.42 -11.92 -16.42
C TYR A 188 -8.04 -13.39 -16.61
N GLU A 189 -7.25 -13.65 -17.65
CA GLU A 189 -6.37 -14.82 -17.67
C GLU A 189 -5.27 -14.63 -16.63
N VAL A 190 -5.04 -15.61 -15.76
CA VAL A 190 -4.08 -15.48 -14.66
C VAL A 190 -2.84 -16.33 -14.94
N VAL A 191 -1.71 -15.67 -15.16
CA VAL A 191 -0.38 -16.28 -15.17
C VAL A 191 0.05 -16.44 -13.71
N LYS A 192 -0.01 -17.67 -13.22
CA LYS A 192 0.23 -18.00 -11.81
C LYS A 192 1.63 -18.62 -11.61
N HIS A 193 2.34 -18.16 -10.60
CA HIS A 193 3.59 -18.75 -10.12
C HIS A 193 3.60 -18.88 -8.61
N ASN A 194 4.31 -19.90 -8.12
CA ASN A 194 4.48 -20.17 -6.70
C ASN A 194 5.95 -20.32 -6.36
N ASP A 195 6.29 -19.90 -5.14
CA ASP A 195 7.56 -20.18 -4.48
C ASP A 195 8.78 -19.83 -5.33
N LEU A 196 8.85 -18.57 -5.78
CA LEU A 196 9.91 -18.06 -6.63
C LEU A 196 11.06 -17.42 -5.83
N THR A 197 12.29 -17.62 -6.30
CA THR A 197 13.44 -16.81 -5.88
C THR A 197 13.30 -15.37 -6.37
N ALA A 198 14.06 -14.41 -5.84
CA ALA A 198 14.01 -13.03 -6.33
C ALA A 198 14.39 -12.93 -7.82
N LYS A 199 15.35 -13.75 -8.25
CA LYS A 199 15.73 -13.87 -9.65
C LYS A 199 14.59 -14.41 -10.52
N ASP A 200 13.84 -15.37 -10.01
CA ASP A 200 12.71 -15.94 -10.75
C ASP A 200 11.49 -15.00 -10.74
N ILE A 201 11.30 -14.18 -9.70
CA ILE A 201 10.32 -13.08 -9.72
C ILE A 201 10.64 -12.09 -10.85
N ASP A 202 11.91 -11.66 -10.96
CA ASP A 202 12.36 -10.78 -12.04
C ASP A 202 12.10 -11.39 -13.42
N LYS A 203 12.44 -12.68 -13.58
CA LYS A 203 12.21 -13.42 -14.82
C LYS A 203 10.72 -13.53 -15.17
N ALA A 204 9.87 -13.93 -14.21
CA ALA A 204 8.44 -14.05 -14.41
C ALA A 204 7.81 -12.72 -14.82
N LEU A 205 8.25 -11.61 -14.21
CA LEU A 205 7.78 -10.28 -14.57
C LEU A 205 8.24 -9.86 -15.96
N LEU A 206 9.49 -10.13 -16.32
CA LEU A 206 10.01 -9.87 -17.66
C LEU A 206 9.27 -10.68 -18.72
N GLU A 207 9.00 -11.96 -18.46
CA GLU A 207 8.20 -12.82 -19.35
C GLU A 207 6.77 -12.30 -19.48
N PHE A 208 6.16 -11.85 -18.37
CA PHE A 208 4.84 -11.24 -18.38
C PHE A 208 4.78 -10.01 -19.31
N THR A 209 5.81 -9.14 -19.32
CA THR A 209 5.85 -7.98 -20.24
C THR A 209 5.88 -8.36 -21.73
N ARG A 210 6.21 -9.62 -22.04
CA ARG A 210 6.24 -10.16 -23.41
C ARG A 210 4.95 -10.83 -23.81
N HIS A 211 4.01 -11.04 -22.88
CA HIS A 211 2.77 -11.76 -23.11
C HIS A 211 2.00 -11.18 -24.31
N PRO A 212 1.54 -12.03 -25.25
CA PRO A 212 0.96 -11.56 -26.53
C PRO A 212 -0.30 -10.73 -26.33
N LYS A 213 -1.13 -11.09 -25.33
CA LYS A 213 -2.38 -10.39 -25.03
C LYS A 213 -2.21 -8.93 -24.59
N LEU A 214 -1.03 -8.52 -24.12
CA LEU A 214 -0.80 -7.13 -23.69
C LEU A 214 -1.00 -6.09 -24.79
N LYS A 215 -0.86 -6.48 -26.06
CA LYS A 215 -1.13 -5.58 -27.20
C LYS A 215 -2.60 -5.12 -27.18
N GLU A 216 -3.50 -6.04 -26.87
CA GLU A 216 -4.94 -5.83 -26.99
C GLU A 216 -5.64 -5.61 -25.66
N THR A 217 -5.01 -5.94 -24.52
CA THR A 217 -5.58 -5.72 -23.18
C THR A 217 -5.91 -4.25 -22.94
N ASP A 218 -6.91 -4.00 -22.09
CA ASP A 218 -7.22 -2.66 -21.56
C ASP A 218 -6.47 -2.36 -20.26
N SER A 219 -6.07 -3.38 -19.52
CA SER A 219 -5.54 -3.25 -18.16
C SER A 219 -4.76 -4.50 -17.77
N VAL A 220 -3.97 -4.39 -16.71
CA VAL A 220 -3.28 -5.55 -16.10
C VAL A 220 -3.35 -5.48 -14.59
N PHE A 221 -3.35 -6.66 -13.97
CA PHE A 221 -3.04 -6.83 -12.55
C PHE A 221 -1.69 -7.51 -12.39
N VAL A 222 -0.88 -7.02 -11.45
CA VAL A 222 0.30 -7.72 -10.95
C VAL A 222 0.15 -7.85 -9.44
N VAL A 223 -0.02 -9.08 -8.98
CA VAL A 223 -0.23 -9.43 -7.57
C VAL A 223 0.97 -10.24 -7.11
N ILE A 224 1.68 -9.76 -6.09
CA ILE A 224 2.80 -10.48 -5.48
C ILE A 224 2.55 -10.60 -3.98
N MET A 225 2.49 -11.84 -3.49
CA MET A 225 2.25 -12.16 -2.09
C MET A 225 3.46 -12.93 -1.54
N SER A 226 4.24 -12.31 -0.66
CA SER A 226 5.47 -12.90 -0.10
C SER A 226 5.76 -12.37 1.32
N HIS A 227 6.95 -12.60 1.86
CA HIS A 227 7.54 -11.74 2.89
C HIS A 227 8.23 -10.54 2.25
N GLY A 228 8.53 -9.53 3.05
CA GLY A 228 9.11 -8.31 2.54
C GLY A 228 9.73 -7.42 3.61
N LYS A 229 10.55 -6.49 3.13
CA LYS A 229 11.05 -5.36 3.90
C LYS A 229 10.91 -4.11 3.04
N ARG A 230 11.29 -2.94 3.57
CA ARG A 230 11.06 -1.66 2.88
C ARG A 230 11.65 -1.70 1.46
N GLY A 231 10.77 -1.56 0.46
CA GLY A 231 11.14 -1.52 -0.97
C GLY A 231 11.50 -2.87 -1.60
N LEU A 232 11.41 -3.97 -0.85
CA LEU A 232 11.96 -5.27 -1.24
C LEU A 232 10.98 -6.41 -0.93
N ILE A 233 10.81 -7.31 -1.89
CA ILE A 233 10.06 -8.56 -1.78
C ILE A 233 11.06 -9.69 -1.56
N LEU A 234 10.83 -10.57 -0.59
CA LEU A 234 11.73 -11.70 -0.35
C LEU A 234 11.40 -12.85 -1.31
N GLY A 235 12.41 -13.45 -1.90
CA GLY A 235 12.30 -14.74 -2.59
C GLY A 235 12.37 -15.91 -1.61
N VAL A 236 12.05 -17.11 -2.07
CA VAL A 236 11.97 -18.30 -1.20
C VAL A 236 13.30 -18.76 -0.62
N ASP A 237 14.42 -18.35 -1.23
CA ASP A 237 15.76 -18.70 -0.77
C ASP A 237 16.31 -17.69 0.25
N HIS A 238 15.48 -16.75 0.73
CA HIS A 238 15.93 -15.69 1.60
C HIS A 238 16.41 -16.23 2.95
N LYS A 239 17.66 -15.88 3.29
CA LYS A 239 18.25 -16.09 4.61
C LYS A 239 18.90 -14.80 5.10
N ILE A 240 19.07 -14.69 6.42
CA ILE A 240 19.67 -13.51 7.06
C ILE A 240 21.10 -13.26 6.55
N ASP A 241 21.88 -14.33 6.41
CA ASP A 241 23.27 -14.31 5.93
C ASP A 241 23.38 -14.32 4.40
N LYS A 242 22.32 -14.71 3.70
CA LYS A 242 22.26 -14.80 2.24
C LYS A 242 20.90 -14.28 1.74
N PRO A 243 20.75 -12.96 1.55
CA PRO A 243 19.48 -12.37 1.16
C PRO A 243 19.09 -12.74 -0.28
N ASP A 244 17.84 -13.20 -0.45
CA ASP A 244 17.17 -13.38 -1.73
C ASP A 244 16.07 -12.33 -1.85
N GLU A 245 16.35 -11.20 -2.53
CA GLU A 245 15.55 -9.98 -2.44
C GLU A 245 15.30 -9.34 -3.81
N PHE A 246 14.03 -9.05 -4.10
CA PHE A 246 13.56 -8.45 -5.33
C PHE A 246 13.11 -6.99 -5.09
N PRO A 247 13.73 -5.99 -5.76
CA PRO A 247 13.32 -4.58 -5.65
C PRO A 247 11.94 -4.31 -6.26
N ILE A 248 11.05 -3.71 -5.48
CA ILE A 248 9.70 -3.32 -5.92
C ILE A 248 9.77 -2.33 -7.10
N ASP A 249 10.76 -1.44 -7.10
CA ASP A 249 10.96 -0.45 -8.18
C ASP A 249 11.15 -1.08 -9.56
N THR A 250 11.66 -2.33 -9.60
CA THR A 250 11.80 -3.10 -10.84
C THR A 250 10.44 -3.35 -11.49
N ILE A 251 9.36 -3.47 -10.71
CA ILE A 251 7.99 -3.64 -11.24
C ILE A 251 7.56 -2.43 -12.04
N TYR A 252 7.68 -1.24 -11.45
CA TYR A 252 7.34 0.01 -12.12
C TYR A 252 8.21 0.24 -13.35
N LYS A 253 9.51 -0.13 -13.28
CA LYS A 253 10.43 -0.04 -14.42
C LYS A 253 10.00 -0.93 -15.58
N TYR A 254 9.64 -2.18 -15.33
CA TYR A 254 9.26 -3.13 -16.38
C TYR A 254 7.88 -2.83 -16.99
N LEU A 255 6.91 -2.43 -16.18
CA LEU A 255 5.57 -2.08 -16.66
C LEU A 255 5.47 -0.65 -17.19
N GLY A 256 6.52 0.14 -16.98
CA GLY A 256 6.61 1.53 -17.42
C GLY A 256 6.72 1.70 -18.94
N PRO A 257 6.48 2.93 -19.43
CA PRO A 257 6.41 3.28 -20.85
C PRO A 257 7.64 2.84 -21.65
N ASN A 258 8.83 2.99 -21.04
CA ASN A 258 10.11 2.73 -21.67
C ASN A 258 10.39 1.23 -21.89
N LYS A 259 9.78 0.34 -21.10
CA LYS A 259 10.03 -1.11 -21.15
C LYS A 259 8.84 -1.89 -21.68
N CYS A 260 7.62 -1.43 -21.44
CA CYS A 260 6.40 -2.07 -21.93
C CYS A 260 5.50 -1.04 -22.61
N SER A 261 5.84 -0.67 -23.85
CA SER A 261 5.03 0.26 -24.66
C SER A 261 3.62 -0.25 -24.93
N LYS A 262 3.39 -1.57 -24.89
CA LYS A 262 2.06 -2.19 -25.02
C LYS A 262 1.08 -1.78 -23.91
N LEU A 263 1.60 -1.31 -22.77
CA LEU A 263 0.82 -0.84 -21.62
C LEU A 263 0.82 0.68 -21.49
N MET A 264 1.27 1.43 -22.51
CA MET A 264 1.06 2.88 -22.55
C MET A 264 -0.41 3.22 -22.41
N ASP A 265 -0.72 4.23 -21.59
CA ASP A 265 -2.07 4.75 -21.35
C ASP A 265 -3.10 3.71 -20.87
N LYS A 266 -2.61 2.58 -20.34
CA LYS A 266 -3.44 1.52 -19.76
C LYS A 266 -3.21 1.42 -18.26
N PRO A 267 -4.25 1.26 -17.44
CA PRO A 267 -4.10 1.09 -16.00
C PRO A 267 -3.30 -0.17 -15.66
N LYS A 268 -2.31 -0.03 -14.77
CA LYS A 268 -1.54 -1.14 -14.20
C LYS A 268 -1.83 -1.18 -12.70
N VAL A 269 -2.62 -2.16 -12.27
CA VAL A 269 -2.95 -2.32 -10.85
C VAL A 269 -1.93 -3.27 -10.24
N ILE A 270 -1.15 -2.77 -9.30
CA ILE A 270 -0.09 -3.53 -8.62
C ILE A 270 -0.50 -3.72 -7.17
N ILE A 271 -0.66 -4.97 -6.75
CA ILE A 271 -1.00 -5.35 -5.38
C ILE A 271 0.19 -6.13 -4.82
N ILE A 272 0.76 -5.63 -3.73
CA ILE A 272 1.87 -6.31 -3.05
C ILE A 272 1.46 -6.56 -1.61
N GLN A 273 1.34 -7.83 -1.24
CA GLN A 273 1.11 -8.25 0.13
C GLN A 273 2.42 -8.81 0.68
N TYR A 274 2.97 -8.15 1.71
CA TYR A 274 4.04 -8.74 2.48
C TYR A 274 3.95 -8.45 3.97
N LEU A 275 4.37 -9.43 4.78
CA LEU A 275 4.57 -9.22 6.21
C LEU A 275 5.92 -8.52 6.41
N TYR A 276 5.92 -7.40 7.13
CA TYR A 276 7.17 -6.79 7.57
C TYR A 276 7.88 -7.73 8.54
N PHE A 277 9.14 -8.03 8.26
CA PHE A 277 10.05 -8.81 9.10
C PHE A 277 10.47 -8.04 10.38
N LEU A 278 9.52 -7.46 11.12
CA LEU A 278 9.83 -6.82 12.41
C LEU A 278 9.66 -7.80 13.58
N LEU A 279 8.95 -8.92 13.39
CA LEU A 279 8.60 -9.82 14.49
C LEU A 279 9.67 -10.86 14.88
N LEU A 280 10.68 -11.12 14.05
CA LEU A 280 11.69 -12.13 14.40
C LEU A 280 12.78 -11.59 15.34
N HIS A 281 13.09 -10.28 15.28
CA HIS A 281 14.14 -9.68 16.10
C HIS A 281 13.75 -9.48 17.57
N LEU A 282 12.46 -9.43 17.91
CA LEU A 282 12.00 -9.34 19.31
C LEU A 282 11.98 -10.70 20.04
N LYS A 283 11.88 -11.83 19.33
CA LYS A 283 11.88 -13.15 19.98
C LYS A 283 13.27 -13.66 20.35
N THR A 284 14.31 -13.24 19.64
CA THR A 284 15.70 -13.60 19.98
C THR A 284 16.32 -12.70 21.04
N ALA A 285 15.88 -11.45 21.17
CA ALA A 285 16.39 -10.51 22.19
C ALA A 285 15.75 -10.69 23.58
N LEU A 286 14.66 -11.44 23.71
CA LEU A 286 13.99 -11.73 24.99
C LEU A 286 14.36 -13.11 25.58
N ARG A 287 15.41 -13.75 25.05
CA ARG A 287 15.93 -15.05 25.54
C ARG A 287 17.45 -15.06 25.81
N SER A 288 18.07 -13.90 25.94
CA SER A 288 19.44 -13.75 26.45
C SER A 288 19.44 -12.97 27.75
#